data_AF-A0A4Z0JDC9-F1
#
_entry.id   AF-A0A4Z0JDC9-F1
#
_cell.length_a   1.000
_cell.length_b   1.000
_cell.length_c   1.000
_cell.angle_alpha   90.00
_cell.angle_beta   90.00
_cell.angle_gamma   90.00
#
_symmetry.space_group_name_H-M   'P 1'
#
loop_
_entity.id
_entity.type
_entity.pdbx_description
1 polymer ?
#
loop_
_entity_poly.entity_id
_entity_poly.type
_entity_poly.pdbx_seq_one_letter_code
_entity_poly.pdbx_strand_id
1 'polypeptide(L)'
;MLAFLVAIGYAKSQQPPPTPIERKPTTMSRIDDFIRQQSAASPEFAAAAVQTSLNLETAVAVLQLRTEQNLTRAAFARQIGLSLPTLTRLEAGDIDVSLSLLKQIATATHKQLSIKFT
;
A
#
# COMPACT_ATOMS: atom_id res chain seq x y z
N MET A 1 24.46 -31.60 28.59
CA MET A 1 24.74 -30.82 27.36
C MET A 1 24.05 -31.56 26.21
N LEU A 2 23.19 -30.87 25.42
CA LEU A 2 22.16 -31.41 24.48
C LEU A 2 20.80 -31.77 25.12
N ALA A 3 19.96 -30.76 25.38
CA ALA A 3 18.49 -30.93 25.41
C ALA A 3 17.66 -29.62 25.30
N PHE A 4 18.26 -28.46 24.96
CA PHE A 4 17.56 -27.17 25.08
C PHE A 4 17.57 -26.26 23.84
N LEU A 5 18.07 -26.74 22.69
CA LEU A 5 18.32 -25.90 21.51
C LEU A 5 17.39 -26.16 20.29
N VAL A 6 16.31 -26.92 20.45
CA VAL A 6 15.38 -27.21 19.33
C VAL A 6 14.01 -26.51 19.47
N ALA A 7 13.67 -25.96 20.64
CA ALA A 7 12.33 -25.41 20.89
C ALA A 7 12.06 -24.03 20.27
N ILE A 8 13.08 -23.22 19.95
CA ILE A 8 12.87 -21.83 19.47
C ILE A 8 12.65 -21.79 17.94
N GLY A 9 13.11 -22.82 17.21
CA GLY A 9 12.96 -22.90 15.74
C GLY A 9 11.59 -23.35 15.26
N TYR A 10 10.78 -23.98 16.12
CA TYR A 10 9.49 -24.57 15.72
C TYR A 10 8.27 -23.66 15.95
N ALA A 11 8.42 -22.56 16.70
CA ALA A 11 7.29 -21.71 17.10
C ALA A 11 6.93 -20.61 16.08
N LYS A 12 7.76 -20.36 15.06
CA LYS A 12 7.54 -19.27 14.09
C LYS A 12 6.83 -19.69 12.80
N SER A 13 6.54 -20.99 12.63
CA SER A 13 5.90 -21.58 11.45
C SER A 13 4.41 -21.88 11.62
N GLN A 14 3.78 -21.41 12.71
CA GLN A 14 2.34 -21.59 12.97
C GLN A 14 1.54 -20.29 13.08
N GLN A 15 2.07 -19.13 12.68
CA GLN A 15 1.15 -18.02 12.40
C GLN A 15 0.38 -18.40 11.13
N PRO A 16 -0.96 -18.56 11.22
CA PRO A 16 -1.75 -18.78 10.01
C PRO A 16 -1.45 -17.62 9.06
N PRO A 17 -1.44 -17.85 7.73
CA PRO A 17 -1.30 -16.78 6.77
C PRO A 17 -2.28 -15.66 7.16
N PRO A 18 -1.87 -14.37 7.11
CA PRO A 18 -2.81 -13.29 7.39
C PRO A 18 -4.03 -13.55 6.52
N THR A 19 -5.17 -13.75 7.17
CA THR A 19 -6.42 -14.04 6.47
C THR A 19 -6.58 -13.00 5.36
N PRO A 20 -6.86 -13.41 4.11
CA PRO A 20 -7.32 -12.47 3.10
C PRO A 20 -8.39 -11.61 3.75
N ILE A 21 -8.25 -10.29 3.68
CA ILE A 21 -9.23 -9.38 4.26
C ILE A 21 -10.53 -9.66 3.53
N GLU A 22 -11.35 -10.55 4.08
CA GLU A 22 -12.68 -10.86 3.57
C GLU A 22 -13.49 -9.58 3.77
N ARG A 23 -13.58 -8.77 2.72
CA ARG A 23 -14.48 -7.63 2.70
C ARG A 23 -15.89 -8.22 2.75
N LYS A 24 -16.46 -8.33 3.96
CA LYS A 24 -17.91 -8.52 4.14
C LYS A 24 -18.63 -7.51 3.24
N PRO A 25 -19.74 -7.88 2.58
CA PRO A 25 -20.52 -6.93 1.80
C PRO A 25 -21.08 -5.89 2.77
N THR A 26 -20.36 -4.78 2.90
CA THR A 26 -20.72 -3.66 3.76
C THR A 26 -21.81 -2.88 3.07
N THR A 27 -22.88 -2.58 3.80
CA THR A 27 -23.69 -1.38 3.58
C THR A 27 -22.77 -0.24 3.17
N MET A 28 -23.02 0.37 2.00
CA MET A 28 -22.19 1.49 1.50
C MET A 28 -22.00 2.50 2.63
N SER A 29 -20.75 2.90 2.88
CA SER A 29 -20.50 3.86 3.94
C SER A 29 -21.11 5.20 3.54
N ARG A 30 -21.42 6.06 4.54
CA ARG A 30 -21.89 7.42 4.27
C ARG A 30 -20.93 8.21 3.37
N ILE A 31 -19.64 7.86 3.39
CA ILE A 31 -18.61 8.46 2.55
C ILE A 31 -18.75 7.95 1.10
N ASP A 32 -18.98 6.65 0.90
CA ASP A 32 -19.17 6.08 -0.43
C ASP A 32 -20.41 6.65 -1.12
N ASP A 33 -21.49 6.84 -0.36
CA ASP A 33 -22.72 7.47 -0.86
C ASP A 33 -22.48 8.94 -1.25
N PHE A 34 -21.76 9.68 -0.42
CA PHE A 34 -21.38 11.06 -0.71
C PHE A 34 -20.53 11.16 -1.97
N ILE A 35 -19.49 10.33 -2.10
CA ILE A 35 -18.61 10.31 -3.27
C ILE A 35 -19.43 9.99 -4.53
N ARG A 36 -20.33 9.01 -4.46
CA ARG A 36 -21.21 8.64 -5.58
C ARG A 36 -22.10 9.80 -6.00
N GLN A 37 -22.79 10.44 -5.05
CA GLN A 37 -23.69 11.54 -5.32
C GLN A 37 -22.93 12.73 -5.93
N GLN A 38 -21.78 13.09 -5.36
CA GLN A 38 -21.01 14.23 -5.81
C GLN A 38 -20.33 13.98 -7.17
N SER A 39 -19.88 12.74 -7.43
CA SER A 39 -19.34 12.34 -8.73
C SER A 39 -20.39 12.37 -9.83
N ALA A 40 -21.65 12.03 -9.52
CA ALA A 40 -22.74 12.14 -10.48
C ALA A 40 -23.10 13.61 -10.81
N ALA A 41 -22.87 14.52 -9.87
CA ALA A 41 -23.19 15.94 -10.03
C ALA A 41 -22.06 16.77 -10.66
N SER A 42 -20.80 16.32 -10.59
CA SER A 42 -19.64 17.08 -11.06
C SER A 42 -18.59 16.18 -11.72
N PRO A 43 -18.33 16.34 -13.03
CA PRO A 43 -17.25 15.63 -13.73
C PRO A 43 -15.86 15.91 -13.15
N GLU A 44 -15.61 17.14 -12.69
CA GLU A 44 -14.35 17.51 -12.04
C GLU A 44 -14.16 16.73 -10.74
N PHE A 45 -15.20 16.64 -9.92
CA PHE A 45 -15.16 15.84 -8.70
C PHE A 45 -14.97 14.35 -9.02
N ALA A 46 -15.68 13.83 -10.02
CA ALA A 46 -15.54 12.44 -10.44
C ALA A 46 -14.09 12.10 -10.83
N ALA A 47 -13.44 12.96 -11.62
CA ALA A 47 -12.04 12.79 -12.00
C ALA A 47 -11.10 12.85 -10.77
N ALA A 48 -11.31 13.81 -9.88
CA ALA A 48 -10.53 13.95 -8.65
C ALA A 48 -10.72 12.75 -7.70
N ALA A 49 -11.94 12.22 -7.59
CA ALA A 49 -12.24 11.04 -6.79
C ALA A 49 -11.51 9.80 -7.34
N VAL A 50 -11.53 9.59 -8.65
CA VAL A 50 -10.77 8.50 -9.30
C VAL A 50 -9.27 8.64 -9.04
N GLN A 51 -8.70 9.83 -9.26
CA GLN A 51 -7.28 10.08 -9.01
C GLN A 51 -6.92 9.83 -7.54
N THR A 52 -7.75 10.32 -6.61
CA THR A 52 -7.56 10.14 -5.16
C THR A 52 -7.61 8.66 -4.78
N SER A 53 -8.53 7.89 -5.35
CA SER A 53 -8.59 6.43 -5.13
C SER A 53 -7.31 5.74 -5.59
N LEU A 54 -6.80 6.07 -6.77
CA LEU A 54 -5.52 5.53 -7.28
C LEU A 54 -4.33 5.89 -6.39
N ASN A 55 -4.27 7.14 -5.92
CA ASN A 55 -3.21 7.60 -5.02
C ASN A 55 -3.27 6.85 -3.69
N LEU A 56 -4.47 6.63 -3.14
CA LEU A 56 -4.65 5.89 -1.88
C LEU A 56 -4.28 4.41 -2.02
N GLU A 57 -4.70 3.76 -3.09
CA GLU A 57 -4.33 2.36 -3.38
C GLU A 57 -2.80 2.22 -3.49
N THR A 58 -2.17 3.15 -4.20
CA THR A 58 -0.71 3.20 -4.33
C THR A 58 -0.03 3.44 -2.98
N ALA A 59 -0.54 4.37 -2.16
CA ALA A 59 -0.03 4.67 -0.84
C ALA A 59 -0.03 3.45 0.08
N VAL A 60 -1.14 2.71 0.09
CA VAL A 60 -1.28 1.46 0.85
C VAL A 60 -0.28 0.41 0.36
N ALA A 61 -0.16 0.21 -0.95
CA ALA A 61 0.77 -0.77 -1.52
C ALA A 61 2.24 -0.45 -1.18
N VAL A 62 2.65 0.83 -1.26
CA VAL A 62 4.01 1.27 -0.92
C VAL A 62 4.28 1.13 0.58
N LEU A 63 3.30 1.50 1.42
CA LEU A 63 3.40 1.33 2.87
C LEU A 63 3.59 -0.14 3.25
N GLN A 64 2.78 -1.04 2.66
CA GLN A 64 2.87 -2.48 2.87
C GLN A 64 4.24 -3.01 2.46
N LEU A 65 4.71 -2.67 1.25
CA LEU A 65 6.02 -3.05 0.75
C LEU A 65 7.17 -2.61 1.66
N ARG A 66 7.08 -1.42 2.26
CA ARG A 66 8.06 -0.98 3.26
C ARG A 66 7.99 -1.84 4.53
N THR A 67 6.79 -2.08 5.04
CA THR A 67 6.59 -2.83 6.29
C THR A 67 7.03 -4.29 6.16
N GLU A 68 6.82 -4.94 5.01
CA GLU A 68 7.28 -6.30 4.71
C GLU A 68 8.81 -6.42 4.76
N GLN A 69 9.53 -5.37 4.37
CA GLN A 69 10.98 -5.31 4.44
C GLN A 69 11.50 -4.93 5.84
N ASN A 70 10.61 -4.68 6.81
CA ASN A 70 10.95 -4.24 8.18
C ASN A 70 11.81 -2.96 8.21
N LEU A 71 11.61 -2.07 7.25
CA LEU A 71 12.38 -0.84 7.13
C LEU A 71 11.68 0.35 7.78
N THR A 72 12.48 1.18 8.46
CA THR A 72 12.04 2.51 8.84
C THR A 72 11.77 3.34 7.59
N ARG A 73 10.92 4.37 7.71
CA ARG A 73 10.62 5.27 6.59
C ARG A 73 11.89 5.92 6.00
N ALA A 74 12.83 6.33 6.85
CA ALA A 74 14.10 6.90 6.40
C ALA A 74 14.99 5.89 5.65
N ALA A 75 15.05 4.63 6.10
CA ALA A 75 15.82 3.60 5.43
C ALA A 75 15.21 3.24 4.06
N PHE A 76 13.88 3.12 4.01
CA PHE A 76 13.17 2.84 2.76
C PHE A 76 13.31 3.99 1.76
N ALA A 77 13.15 5.24 2.21
CA ALA A 77 13.37 6.43 1.37
C ALA A 77 14.74 6.41 0.70
N ARG A 78 15.80 6.06 1.44
CA ARG A 78 17.15 5.90 0.88
C ARG A 78 17.23 4.77 -0.14
N GLN A 79 16.64 3.60 0.15
CA GLN A 79 16.63 2.46 -0.77
C GLN A 79 15.98 2.80 -2.10
N ILE A 80 14.82 3.46 -2.07
CA ILE A 80 14.08 3.80 -3.29
C ILE A 80 14.52 5.12 -3.93
N GLY A 81 15.51 5.82 -3.37
CA GLY A 81 16.02 7.08 -3.92
C GLY A 81 15.05 8.26 -3.81
N LEU A 82 14.25 8.33 -2.73
CA LEU A 82 13.34 9.44 -2.43
C LEU A 82 13.77 10.21 -1.18
N SER A 83 13.32 11.47 -1.08
CA SER A 83 13.38 12.21 0.17
C SER A 83 12.36 11.69 1.18
N LEU A 84 12.65 11.84 2.49
CA LEU A 84 11.71 11.45 3.54
C LEU A 84 10.36 12.20 3.46
N PRO A 85 10.31 13.53 3.20
CA PRO A 85 9.04 14.24 2.97
C PRO A 85 8.27 13.69 1.77
N THR A 86 8.94 13.40 0.65
CA THR A 86 8.30 12.81 -0.53
C THR A 86 7.70 11.44 -0.21
N LEU A 87 8.45 10.57 0.48
CA LEU A 87 7.92 9.26 0.90
C LEU A 87 6.74 9.41 1.88
N THR A 88 6.77 10.39 2.77
CA THR A 88 5.68 10.61 3.74
C THR A 88 4.39 11.00 3.04
N ARG A 89 4.46 11.91 2.07
CA ARG A 89 3.30 12.30 1.25
C ARG A 89 2.83 11.14 0.36
N LEU A 90 3.75 10.35 -0.19
CA LEU A 90 3.43 9.15 -0.96
C LEU A 90 2.65 8.12 -0.12
N GLU A 91 3.12 7.81 1.09
CA GLU A 91 2.43 6.90 2.02
C GLU A 91 1.11 7.46 2.56
N ALA A 92 0.86 8.76 2.40
CA ALA A 92 -0.41 9.42 2.76
C ALA A 92 -1.41 9.51 1.58
N GLY A 93 -1.00 9.15 0.35
CA GLY A 93 -1.84 9.31 -0.85
C GLY A 93 -1.94 10.77 -1.34
N ASP A 94 -1.06 11.65 -0.88
CA ASP A 94 -1.05 13.09 -1.21
C ASP A 94 -0.15 13.40 -2.42
N ILE A 95 0.16 12.41 -3.25
CA ILE A 95 0.95 12.60 -4.48
C ILE A 95 0.28 11.86 -5.62
N ASP A 96 0.14 12.56 -6.74
CA ASP A 96 -0.16 11.93 -8.04
C ASP A 96 1.06 11.15 -8.51
N VAL A 97 0.98 9.83 -8.36
CA VAL A 97 2.11 8.95 -8.61
C VAL A 97 2.29 8.71 -10.10
N SER A 98 3.49 8.99 -10.61
CA SER A 98 3.85 8.68 -12.00
C SER A 98 4.23 7.20 -12.16
N LEU A 99 4.03 6.67 -13.38
CA LEU A 99 4.54 5.34 -13.75
C LEU A 99 6.07 5.22 -13.59
N SER A 100 6.81 6.32 -13.81
CA SER A 100 8.26 6.34 -13.61
C SER A 100 8.63 6.12 -12.15
N LEU A 101 7.89 6.72 -11.21
CA LEU A 101 8.10 6.52 -9.78
C LEU A 101 7.74 5.09 -9.35
N LEU A 102 6.63 4.54 -9.86
CA LEU A 102 6.26 3.15 -9.61
C LEU A 102 7.34 2.17 -10.11
N LYS A 103 7.89 2.41 -11.30
CA LYS A 103 9.01 1.63 -11.85
C LYS A 103 10.27 1.74 -10.99
N GLN A 104 10.59 2.94 -10.50
CA GLN A 104 11.73 3.16 -9.60
C GLN A 104 11.59 2.37 -8.30
N ILE A 105 10.41 2.41 -7.67
CA ILE A 105 10.11 1.65 -6.45
C ILE A 105 10.22 0.15 -6.71
N ALA A 106 9.61 -0.35 -7.79
CA ALA A 106 9.66 -1.77 -8.16
C ALA A 106 11.10 -2.26 -8.36
N THR A 107 11.91 -1.48 -9.08
CA THR A 107 13.33 -1.79 -9.34
C THR A 107 14.15 -1.83 -8.05
N ALA A 108 14.02 -0.80 -7.20
CA ALA A 108 14.77 -0.67 -5.95
C ALA A 108 14.40 -1.71 -4.88
N THR A 109 13.23 -2.33 -4.99
CA THR A 109 12.71 -3.32 -4.02
C THR A 109 12.69 -4.75 -4.56
N HIS A 110 13.22 -4.95 -5.78
CA HIS A 110 13.21 -6.22 -6.49
C HIS A 110 11.78 -6.82 -6.56
N LYS A 111 10.82 -5.98 -6.93
CA LYS A 111 9.40 -6.35 -7.13
C LYS A 111 8.99 -6.10 -8.58
N GLN A 112 7.83 -6.64 -8.94
CA GLN A 112 7.23 -6.44 -10.25
C GLN A 112 6.03 -5.50 -10.14
N LEU A 113 5.97 -4.50 -11.02
CA LEU A 113 4.76 -3.70 -11.23
C LEU A 113 3.78 -4.49 -12.12
N SER A 114 2.54 -4.63 -11.68
CA SER A 114 1.45 -5.24 -12.45
C SER A 114 0.30 -4.26 -12.62
N ILE A 115 -0.26 -4.19 -13.82
CA ILE A 115 -1.41 -3.33 -14.15
C ILE A 115 -2.52 -4.24 -14.66
N LYS A 116 -3.73 -4.07 -14.12
CA LYS A 116 -4.92 -4.82 -14.51
C LYS A 116 -6.08 -3.85 -14.73
N PHE A 117 -6.83 -4.07 -15.80
CA PHE A 117 -8.14 -3.46 -15.99
C PHE A 117 -9.20 -4.41 -15.44
N THR A 118 -10.08 -3.92 -14.59
CA THR A 118 -11.15 -4.69 -13.93
C THR A 118 -12.49 -4.04 -14.17
#